data_AF-A0A6B9FJ16-F1
#
_entry.id   AF-A0A6B9FJ16-F1
#
_cell.length_a   1.000
_cell.length_b   1.000
_cell.length_c   1.000
_cell.angle_alpha   90.00
_cell.angle_beta   90.00
_cell.angle_gamma   90.00
#
_symmetry.space_group_name_H-M   'P 1'
#
loop_
_entity.id
_entity.type
_entity.pdbx_description
1 polymer ?
#
loop_
_entity_poly.entity_id
_entity_poly.type
_entity_poly.pdbx_seq_one_letter_code
_entity_poly.pdbx_strand_id
1 'polypeptide(L)'
;MAARPRFSSTAQAVRASAAMRRAIAVAGGAARLGHQLGLHAVSVNAWTFCPAQHINAVAVATGVARSDLRPDLFPRADTARPLTPDQAIAAHLAAGAHFARTGRCLSAEVA
;
A
#
# COMPACT_ATOMS: atom_id res chain seq x y z
N MET A 1 17.13 -9.17 7.06
CA MET A 1 15.91 -10.00 7.23
C MET A 1 14.72 -9.05 7.18
N ALA A 2 14.05 -8.93 6.03
CA ALA A 2 12.95 -7.96 5.88
C ALA A 2 11.81 -8.32 6.84
N ALA A 3 11.27 -7.32 7.54
CA ALA A 3 10.16 -7.50 8.47
C ALA A 3 9.03 -8.31 7.79
N ARG A 4 8.57 -9.38 8.45
CA ARG A 4 7.49 -10.21 7.93
C ARG A 4 6.26 -9.32 7.70
N PRO A 5 5.63 -9.35 6.52
CA PRO A 5 4.46 -8.54 6.27
C PRO A 5 3.32 -8.97 7.21
N ARG A 6 2.63 -7.99 7.80
CA ARG A 6 1.49 -8.23 8.70
C ARG A 6 0.20 -7.92 7.94
N PHE A 7 -0.38 -8.92 7.29
CA PHE A 7 -1.66 -8.70 6.60
C PHE A 7 -2.81 -8.71 7.61
N SER A 8 -3.77 -7.79 7.47
CA SER A 8 -4.97 -7.74 8.32
C SER A 8 -5.99 -8.80 7.93
N SER A 9 -5.90 -9.37 6.73
CA SER A 9 -6.78 -10.44 6.24
C SER A 9 -6.08 -11.42 5.29
N THR A 10 -6.58 -12.65 5.22
CA THR A 10 -6.10 -13.68 4.28
C THR A 10 -6.30 -13.25 2.82
N ALA A 11 -7.41 -12.58 2.51
CA ALA A 11 -7.68 -12.04 1.18
C ALA A 11 -6.61 -11.03 0.74
N GLN A 12 -6.11 -10.21 1.67
CA GLN A 12 -5.05 -9.25 1.42
C GLN A 12 -3.70 -9.93 1.13
N ALA A 13 -3.37 -11.01 1.86
CA ALA A 13 -2.17 -11.81 1.60
C ALA A 13 -2.21 -12.48 0.22
N VAL A 14 -3.37 -13.04 -0.15
CA VAL A 14 -3.57 -13.67 -1.48
C VAL A 14 -3.39 -12.63 -2.59
N ARG A 15 -4.01 -11.44 -2.45
CA ARG A 15 -3.86 -10.34 -3.41
C ARG A 15 -2.41 -9.90 -3.57
N ALA A 16 -1.66 -9.76 -2.46
CA ALA A 16 -0.25 -9.36 -2.50
C ALA A 16 0.64 -10.38 -3.22
N SER A 17 0.48 -11.67 -2.93
CA SER A 17 1.24 -12.73 -3.62
C SER A 17 0.90 -12.83 -5.12
N ALA A 18 -0.37 -12.61 -5.47
CA ALA A 18 -0.82 -12.59 -6.86
C ALA A 18 -0.28 -11.35 -7.59
N ALA A 19 -0.25 -10.19 -6.94
CA ALA A 19 0.32 -8.97 -7.49
C ALA A 19 1.83 -9.12 -7.76
N MET A 20 2.57 -9.77 -6.86
CA MET A 20 3.99 -10.06 -7.08
C MET A 20 4.21 -10.96 -8.31
N ARG A 21 3.41 -12.04 -8.44
CA ARG A 21 3.46 -12.90 -9.62
C ARG A 21 3.11 -12.17 -10.91
N ARG A 22 2.11 -11.28 -10.87
CA ARG A 22 1.77 -10.42 -12.02
C ARG A 22 2.90 -9.45 -12.36
N ALA A 23 3.54 -8.84 -11.36
CA ALA A 23 4.68 -7.96 -11.58
C ALA A 23 5.83 -8.70 -12.28
N ILE A 24 6.12 -9.93 -11.85
CA ILE A 24 7.11 -10.80 -12.50
C ILE A 24 6.71 -11.12 -13.95
N ALA A 25 5.44 -11.45 -14.21
CA ALA A 25 4.95 -11.74 -15.54
C ALA A 25 5.03 -10.52 -16.48
N VAL A 26 4.64 -9.34 -16.00
CA VAL A 26 4.70 -8.07 -16.74
C VAL A 26 6.15 -7.67 -17.04
N ALA A 27 7.07 -7.90 -16.10
CA ALA A 27 8.50 -7.65 -16.31
C ALA A 27 9.13 -8.60 -17.35
N GLY A 28 8.44 -9.67 -17.76
CA GLY A 28 8.98 -10.71 -18.63
C GLY A 28 9.86 -11.74 -17.90
N GLY A 29 9.64 -11.93 -16.60
CA GLY A 29 10.30 -12.94 -15.78
C GLY A 29 11.17 -12.39 -14.65
N ALA A 30 11.50 -13.25 -13.69
CA ALA A 30 12.24 -12.86 -12.48
C ALA A 30 13.67 -12.39 -12.78
N ALA A 31 14.30 -12.94 -13.83
CA ALA A 31 15.63 -12.51 -14.26
C ALA A 31 15.64 -11.08 -14.80
N ARG A 32 14.68 -10.74 -15.67
CA ARG A 32 14.56 -9.40 -16.26
C ARG A 32 14.20 -8.35 -15.21
N LEU A 33 13.31 -8.70 -14.28
CA LEU A 33 12.99 -7.87 -13.12
C LEU A 33 14.23 -7.66 -12.23
N GLY A 34 15.00 -8.71 -11.95
CA GLY A 34 16.26 -8.64 -11.21
C GLY A 34 17.27 -7.69 -11.86
N HIS A 35 17.48 -7.79 -13.18
CA HIS A 35 18.34 -6.88 -13.93
C HIS A 35 17.90 -5.41 -13.81
N GLN A 36 16.60 -5.12 -13.90
CA GLN A 36 16.09 -3.75 -13.71
C GLN A 36 16.28 -3.22 -12.29
N LEU A 37 16.25 -4.11 -11.29
CA LEU A 37 16.44 -3.77 -9.88
C LEU A 37 17.91 -3.74 -9.45
N GLY A 38 18.84 -4.21 -10.30
CA GLY A 38 20.24 -4.45 -9.92
C GLY A 38 20.40 -5.59 -8.91
N LEU A 39 19.47 -6.56 -8.91
CA LEU A 39 19.44 -7.70 -8.00
C LEU A 39 19.61 -9.01 -8.74
N HIS A 40 20.14 -10.01 -8.04
CA HIS A 40 20.26 -11.35 -8.59
C HIS A 40 18.88 -12.00 -8.76
N ALA A 41 18.68 -12.73 -9.86
CA ALA A 41 17.41 -13.40 -10.17
C ALA A 41 16.93 -14.33 -9.05
N VAL A 42 17.88 -14.99 -8.36
CA VAL A 42 17.59 -15.86 -7.19
C VAL A 42 16.98 -15.06 -6.04
N SER A 43 17.42 -13.82 -5.80
CA SER A 43 16.85 -12.97 -4.76
C SER A 43 15.40 -12.64 -5.07
N VAL A 44 15.09 -12.27 -6.33
CA VAL A 44 13.72 -11.98 -6.76
C VAL A 44 12.83 -13.22 -6.69
N ASN A 45 13.36 -14.39 -7.07
CA ASN A 45 12.60 -15.64 -7.04
C ASN A 45 12.32 -16.13 -5.61
N ALA A 46 13.19 -15.81 -4.65
CA ALA A 46 12.96 -16.12 -3.24
C ALA A 46 11.86 -15.27 -2.60
N TRP A 47 11.38 -14.21 -3.27
CA TRP A 47 10.37 -13.33 -2.71
C TRP A 47 8.96 -13.86 -2.91
N THR A 48 8.33 -14.33 -1.83
CA THR A 48 6.88 -14.55 -1.80
C THR A 48 6.11 -13.23 -1.81
N PHE A 49 6.69 -12.19 -1.20
CA PHE A 49 6.12 -10.85 -1.10
C PHE A 49 7.20 -9.80 -1.36
N CYS A 50 6.81 -8.64 -1.91
CA CYS A 50 7.73 -7.56 -2.21
C CYS A 50 8.29 -6.94 -0.89
N PRO A 51 9.62 -6.89 -0.70
CA PRO A 51 10.24 -6.21 0.43
C PRO A 51 9.99 -4.71 0.38
N ALA A 52 9.84 -4.07 1.55
CA ALA A 52 9.50 -2.65 1.64
C ALA A 52 10.47 -1.74 0.88
N GLN A 53 11.76 -2.08 0.91
CA GLN A 53 12.84 -1.33 0.27
C GLN A 53 12.75 -1.34 -1.27
N HIS A 54 12.16 -2.38 -1.86
CA HIS A 54 12.11 -2.56 -3.31
C HIS A 54 10.74 -2.23 -3.93
N ILE A 55 9.73 -1.89 -3.12
CA ILE A 55 8.37 -1.58 -3.61
C ILE A 55 8.42 -0.50 -4.68
N ASN A 56 9.17 0.59 -4.44
CA ASN A 56 9.19 1.72 -5.36
C ASN A 56 9.82 1.33 -6.70
N ALA A 57 10.94 0.60 -6.65
CA ALA A 57 11.64 0.17 -7.85
C ALA A 57 10.82 -0.86 -8.65
N VAL A 58 10.15 -1.81 -7.98
CA VAL A 58 9.24 -2.77 -8.64
C VAL A 58 8.04 -2.06 -9.25
N ALA A 59 7.44 -1.10 -8.54
CA ALA A 59 6.30 -0.34 -9.05
C ALA A 59 6.66 0.48 -10.31
N VAL A 60 7.84 1.10 -10.34
CA VAL A 60 8.33 1.83 -11.53
C VAL A 60 8.63 0.87 -12.68
N ALA A 61 9.27 -0.27 -12.41
CA ALA A 61 9.65 -1.23 -13.43
C ALA A 61 8.47 -1.98 -14.06
N THR A 62 7.40 -2.23 -13.29
CA THR A 62 6.29 -3.10 -13.70
C THR A 62 4.96 -2.37 -13.88
N GLY A 63 4.84 -1.13 -13.40
CA GLY A 63 3.58 -0.38 -13.40
C GLY A 63 2.53 -0.89 -12.40
N VAL A 64 2.86 -1.90 -11.57
CA VAL A 64 1.93 -2.42 -10.56
C VAL A 64 1.83 -1.45 -9.38
N ALA A 65 0.60 -1.17 -8.95
CA ALA A 65 0.35 -0.25 -7.83
C ALA A 65 0.99 -0.73 -6.53
N ARG A 66 1.59 0.21 -5.77
CA ARG A 66 2.21 -0.04 -4.46
C ARG A 66 1.22 -0.65 -3.46
N SER A 67 -0.06 -0.26 -3.56
CA SER A 67 -1.16 -0.79 -2.77
C SER A 67 -1.43 -2.27 -3.01
N ASP A 68 -1.18 -2.75 -4.23
CA ASP A 68 -1.45 -4.15 -4.57
C ASP A 68 -0.27 -5.04 -4.14
N LEU A 69 0.97 -4.53 -4.21
CA LEU A 69 2.17 -5.22 -3.75
C LEU A 69 2.25 -5.32 -2.23
N ARG A 70 1.99 -4.20 -1.52
CA ARG A 70 2.03 -4.12 -0.06
C ARG A 70 0.82 -3.37 0.48
N PRO A 71 -0.35 -4.03 0.47
CA PRO A 71 -1.58 -3.45 1.03
C PRO A 71 -1.51 -3.20 2.55
N ASP A 72 -0.53 -3.79 3.25
CA ASP A 72 -0.26 -3.55 4.68
C ASP A 72 0.34 -2.15 4.94
N LEU A 73 1.17 -1.65 4.01
CA LEU A 73 1.77 -0.31 4.12
C LEU A 73 0.97 0.74 3.37
N PHE A 74 0.33 0.33 2.27
CA PHE A 74 -0.45 1.19 1.40
C PHE A 74 -1.87 0.62 1.25
N PRO A 75 -2.72 0.75 2.28
CA PRO A 75 -4.14 0.45 2.09
C PRO A 75 -4.67 1.33 0.96
N ARG A 76 -5.48 0.77 0.06
CA ARG A 76 -6.18 1.60 -0.94
C ARG A 76 -7.02 2.62 -0.18
N ALA A 77 -7.08 3.86 -0.66
CA ALA A 77 -7.98 4.87 -0.07
C ALA A 77 -9.46 4.43 -0.08
N ASP A 78 -9.82 3.55 -1.03
CA ASP A 78 -11.12 2.89 -1.11
C ASP A 78 -11.37 1.86 0.03
N THR A 79 -10.32 1.53 0.78
CA THR A 79 -10.36 0.80 2.05
C THR A 79 -10.04 1.71 3.24
N ALA A 80 -10.33 3.01 3.15
CA ALA A 80 -10.64 3.75 4.36
C ALA A 80 -11.71 2.94 5.10
N ARG A 81 -11.41 2.53 6.34
CA ARG A 81 -12.39 1.85 7.19
C ARG A 81 -13.71 2.63 7.04
N PRO A 82 -14.81 2.02 6.58
CA PRO A 82 -16.06 2.73 6.50
C PRO A 82 -16.31 3.27 7.90
N LEU A 83 -16.32 4.60 8.03
CA LEU A 83 -16.74 5.23 9.27
C LEU A 83 -18.16 4.71 9.50
N THR A 84 -18.43 4.16 10.68
CA THR A 84 -19.81 3.86 11.03
C THR A 84 -20.61 5.18 10.92
N PRO A 85 -21.92 5.15 10.64
CA PRO A 85 -22.72 6.37 10.58
C PRO A 85 -22.51 7.28 11.80
N ASP A 86 -22.37 6.66 12.98
CA ASP A 86 -22.05 7.32 14.24
C ASP A 86 -20.68 8.02 14.22
N GLN A 87 -19.64 7.35 13.72
CA GLN A 87 -18.30 7.93 13.57
C GLN A 87 -18.25 9.06 12.54
N ALA A 88 -19.06 8.97 11.47
CA ALA A 88 -19.16 10.02 10.46
C ALA A 88 -19.88 11.26 11.02
N ILE A 89 -20.97 11.06 11.78
CA ILE A 89 -21.67 12.15 12.48
C ILE A 89 -20.75 12.80 13.51
N ALA A 90 -20.04 12.01 14.33
CA ALA A 90 -19.08 12.52 15.30
C ALA A 90 -17.96 13.34 14.64
N ALA A 91 -17.42 12.88 13.50
CA ALA A 91 -16.41 13.61 12.75
C ALA A 91 -16.95 14.94 12.18
N HIS A 92 -18.17 14.95 11.65
CA HIS A 92 -18.82 16.15 11.14
C HIS A 92 -19.08 17.17 12.26
N LEU A 93 -19.61 16.73 13.41
CA LEU A 93 -19.83 17.58 14.58
C LEU A 93 -18.53 18.13 15.14
N ALA A 94 -17.46 17.31 15.20
CA ALA A 94 -16.14 17.76 15.62
C ALA A 94 -15.56 18.83 14.69
N ALA A 95 -15.72 18.67 13.38
CA ALA A 95 -15.31 19.66 12.39
C ALA A 95 -16.08 20.98 12.53
N GLY A 96 -17.41 20.91 12.74
CA GLY A 96 -18.24 22.09 12.98
C GLY A 96 -17.90 22.82 14.28
N ALA A 97 -17.69 22.07 15.38
CA ALA A 97 -17.29 22.64 16.66
C ALA A 97 -15.91 23.30 16.61
N HIS A 98 -15.00 22.76 15.80
CA HIS A 98 -13.69 23.37 15.56
C HIS A 98 -13.80 24.70 14.83
N PHE A 99 -14.54 24.71 13.72
CA PHE A 99 -14.79 25.93 12.96
C PHE A 99 -15.47 27.01 13.81
N ALA A 100 -16.46 26.64 14.63
CA ALA A 100 -17.14 27.56 15.53
C ALA A 100 -16.19 28.17 16.59
N ARG A 101 -15.18 27.42 17.03
CA ARG A 101 -14.22 27.84 18.06
C ARG A 101 -13.06 28.67 17.51
N THR A 102 -12.58 28.34 16.31
CA THR A 102 -11.33 28.90 15.77
C THR A 102 -11.52 29.76 14.53
N GLY A 103 -12.70 29.73 13.91
CA GLY A 103 -12.96 30.36 12.60
C GLY A 103 -12.20 29.69 11.45
N ARG A 104 -11.53 28.56 11.68
CA ARG A 104 -10.73 27.83 10.67
C ARG A 104 -11.27 26.44 10.45
N CYS A 105 -11.21 25.99 9.19
CA CYS A 105 -11.52 24.61 8.84
C CYS A 105 -10.45 23.67 9.42
N LEU A 106 -10.87 22.55 10.00
CA LEU A 106 -9.96 21.57 10.61
C LEU A 106 -8.93 21.00 9.62
N SER A 107 -9.24 20.97 8.32
CA SER A 107 -8.31 20.60 7.24
C SER A 107 -7.15 21.58 7.01
N ALA A 108 -7.21 22.80 7.55
CA ALA A 108 -6.18 23.83 7.34
C ALA A 108 -5.03 23.78 8.37
N GLU A 109 -5.14 22.94 9.41
CA GLU A 109 -4.15 22.87 10.51
C GLU A 109 -3.22 21.64 10.41
N VAL A 110 -3.39 20.80 9.39
CA VAL A 110 -2.47 19.69 9.10
C VAL A 110 -1.45 20.17 8.07
N ALA A 111 -0.42 20.88 8.52
CA ALA A 111 0.80 21.18 7.78
C ALA A 111 2.01 21.12 8.71
#